data_AF-A0AAD3UIZ8-F1
#
_entry.id   AF-A0AAD3UIZ8-F1
#
_cell.length_a   1.000
_cell.length_b   1.000
_cell.length_c   1.000
_cell.angle_alpha   90.00
_cell.angle_beta   90.00
_cell.angle_gamma   90.00
#
_symmetry.space_group_name_H-M   'P 1'
#
loop_
_entity.id
_entity.type
_entity.pdbx_description
1 polymer ?
#
loop_
_entity_poly.entity_id
_entity_poly.type
_entity_poly.pdbx_seq_one_letter_code
_entity_poly.pdbx_strand_id
1 'polypeptide(L)'
;MKFKHMLVPALLALSAHTLAEPAPTIKVETSNQVHPAGTRYVTVVVTSLDDSIKVEKIDVNRGNCRIDNQKYLYSSNKETILPASLRYGESVKVNFYNNCVASEVVVTTDKGGWRYTYH
;
A
#
# COMPACT_ATOMS: atom_id res chain seq x y z
N MET A 1 -25.16 -48.28 -46.91
CA MET A 1 -24.64 -47.06 -47.55
C MET A 1 -24.79 -45.88 -46.58
N LYS A 2 -23.65 -45.24 -46.26
CA LYS A 2 -23.39 -43.90 -45.69
C LYS A 2 -24.35 -43.32 -44.62
N PHE A 3 -23.93 -43.41 -43.35
CA PHE A 3 -24.38 -42.52 -42.27
C PHE A 3 -23.85 -41.10 -42.50
N LYS A 4 -24.74 -40.10 -42.54
CA LYS A 4 -24.37 -38.67 -42.56
C LYS A 4 -24.03 -38.25 -41.13
N HIS A 5 -22.75 -38.00 -40.86
CA HIS A 5 -22.31 -37.38 -39.60
C HIS A 5 -22.68 -35.89 -39.62
N MET A 6 -23.68 -35.54 -38.82
CA MET A 6 -24.07 -34.16 -38.54
C MET A 6 -23.16 -33.67 -37.40
N LEU A 7 -22.16 -32.83 -37.74
CA LEU A 7 -21.31 -32.17 -36.74
C LEU A 7 -22.13 -31.14 -35.97
N VAL A 8 -22.31 -31.36 -34.67
CA VAL A 8 -22.77 -30.34 -33.73
C VAL A 8 -21.53 -29.61 -33.19
N PRO A 9 -21.37 -28.30 -33.42
CA PRO A 9 -20.31 -27.54 -32.76
C PRO A 9 -20.76 -27.23 -31.32
N ALA A 10 -20.15 -27.90 -30.35
CA ALA A 10 -20.28 -27.53 -28.94
C ALA A 10 -19.55 -26.20 -28.70
N LEU A 11 -20.32 -25.12 -28.56
CA LEU A 11 -19.80 -23.84 -28.08
C LEU A 11 -19.37 -23.99 -26.61
N LEU A 12 -18.07 -24.17 -26.39
CA LEU A 12 -17.42 -23.94 -25.10
C LEU A 12 -17.46 -22.44 -24.80
N ALA A 13 -18.51 -22.00 -24.13
CA ALA A 13 -18.53 -20.68 -23.49
C ALA A 13 -17.61 -20.73 -22.26
N LEU A 14 -16.31 -20.46 -22.49
CA LEU A 14 -15.36 -20.19 -21.41
C LEU A 14 -15.79 -18.87 -20.75
N SER A 15 -16.54 -18.96 -19.65
CA SER A 15 -16.82 -17.82 -18.79
C SER A 15 -15.50 -17.35 -18.17
N ALA A 16 -14.90 -16.33 -18.77
CA ALA A 16 -13.78 -15.62 -18.19
C ALA A 16 -14.28 -14.93 -16.91
N HIS A 17 -14.07 -15.57 -15.76
CA HIS A 17 -14.22 -14.90 -14.47
C HIS A 17 -13.10 -13.87 -14.38
N THR A 18 -13.43 -12.61 -14.72
CA THR A 18 -12.57 -11.48 -14.42
C THR A 18 -12.43 -11.43 -12.90
N LEU A 19 -11.26 -11.80 -12.37
CA LEU A 19 -10.97 -11.64 -10.95
C LEU A 19 -10.94 -10.14 -10.70
N ALA A 20 -12.02 -9.59 -10.14
CA ALA A 20 -12.05 -8.20 -9.72
C ALA A 20 -10.96 -8.03 -8.65
N GLU A 21 -10.06 -7.06 -8.87
CA GLU A 21 -9.02 -6.76 -7.90
C GLU A 21 -9.69 -6.34 -6.59
N PRO A 22 -9.30 -6.90 -5.43
CA PRO A 22 -9.92 -6.58 -4.17
C PRO A 22 -9.90 -5.08 -3.93
N ALA A 23 -11.03 -4.51 -3.49
CA ALA A 23 -11.07 -3.11 -3.12
C ALA A 23 -9.98 -2.82 -2.07
N PRO A 24 -9.27 -1.69 -2.16
CA PRO A 24 -8.21 -1.37 -1.23
C PRO A 24 -8.79 -1.19 0.18
N THR A 25 -8.20 -1.88 1.16
CA THR A 25 -8.62 -1.79 2.57
C THR A 25 -7.94 -0.61 3.29
N ILE A 26 -7.17 0.20 2.56
CA ILE A 26 -6.49 1.40 3.06
C ILE A 26 -6.60 2.55 2.05
N LYS A 27 -6.55 3.77 2.57
CA LYS A 27 -6.30 5.00 1.80
C LYS A 27 -4.89 5.49 2.14
N VAL A 28 -4.14 5.93 1.13
CA VAL A 28 -2.78 6.45 1.29
C VAL A 28 -2.70 7.87 0.76
N GLU A 29 -2.24 8.78 1.61
CA GLU A 29 -1.95 10.17 1.26
C GLU A 29 -0.45 10.44 1.41
N THR A 30 0.15 11.03 0.38
CA THR A 30 1.59 11.26 0.31
C THR A 30 1.84 12.73 0.06
N SER A 31 2.71 13.35 0.86
CA SER A 31 3.11 14.75 0.68
C SER A 31 4.63 14.91 0.73
N ASN A 32 5.17 15.61 -0.26
CA ASN A 32 6.57 16.01 -0.29
C ASN A 32 6.74 17.32 0.47
N GLN A 33 7.71 17.37 1.36
CA GLN A 33 7.93 18.49 2.28
C GLN A 33 9.39 18.94 2.24
N VAL A 34 9.64 20.17 2.65
CA VAL A 34 10.99 20.73 2.82
C VAL A 34 11.11 21.26 4.23
N HIS A 35 12.01 20.67 5.02
CA HIS A 35 12.33 21.18 6.35
C HIS A 35 12.97 22.57 6.22
N PRO A 36 12.77 23.51 7.17
CA PRO A 36 13.42 24.83 7.11
C PRO A 36 14.94 24.80 6.94
N ALA A 37 15.59 23.73 7.40
CA ALA A 37 17.03 23.47 7.20
C ALA A 37 17.40 22.99 5.76
N GLY A 38 16.45 23.00 4.81
CA GLY A 38 16.66 22.64 3.40
C GLY A 38 16.51 21.15 3.06
N THR A 39 16.37 20.28 4.06
CA THR A 39 16.24 18.83 3.82
C THR A 39 14.85 18.46 3.29
N ARG A 40 14.80 17.73 2.18
CA ARG A 40 13.54 17.19 1.63
C ARG A 40 13.14 15.90 2.35
N TYR A 41 11.86 15.77 2.67
CA TYR A 41 11.30 14.57 3.28
C TYR A 41 9.88 14.33 2.77
N VAL A 42 9.40 13.10 2.95
CA VAL A 42 8.05 12.68 2.57
C VAL A 42 7.25 12.37 3.82
N THR A 43 6.01 12.82 3.88
CA THR A 43 5.04 12.33 4.87
C THR A 43 4.09 11.38 4.18
N VAL A 44 3.96 10.16 4.70
CA VAL A 44 2.95 9.19 4.28
C VAL A 44 1.93 9.04 5.41
N VAL A 45 0.65 9.18 5.08
CA VAL A 45 -0.48 8.91 5.96
C VAL A 45 -1.24 7.73 5.40
N VAL A 46 -1.42 6.69 6.22
CA VAL A 46 -2.21 5.50 5.88
C VAL A 46 -3.43 5.50 6.77
N THR A 47 -4.62 5.50 6.17
CA THR A 47 -5.92 5.44 6.86
C THR A 47 -6.58 4.08 6.59
N SER A 48 -7.11 3.43 7.62
CA SER A 48 -7.88 2.20 7.43
C SER A 48 -9.24 2.47 6.81
N LEU A 49 -9.60 1.68 5.78
CA LEU A 49 -10.96 1.59 5.23
C LEU A 49 -11.67 0.30 5.70
N ASP A 50 -11.06 -0.41 6.65
CA ASP A 50 -11.54 -1.66 7.22
C ASP A 50 -11.64 -1.54 8.75
N ASP A 51 -12.51 -2.32 9.38
CA ASP A 51 -12.73 -2.33 10.84
C ASP A 51 -11.49 -2.67 11.64
N SER A 52 -10.58 -3.49 11.08
CA SER A 52 -9.31 -3.83 11.72
C SER A 52 -8.26 -4.19 10.67
N ILE A 53 -7.16 -3.45 10.67
CA ILE A 53 -6.00 -3.72 9.84
C ILE A 53 -4.70 -3.44 10.59
N LYS A 54 -3.66 -4.21 10.33
CA LYS A 54 -2.33 -3.98 10.88
C LYS A 54 -1.37 -3.56 9.77
N VAL A 55 -0.94 -2.31 9.81
CA VAL A 55 0.11 -1.79 8.92
C VAL A 55 1.45 -2.31 9.42
N GLU A 56 2.07 -3.22 8.67
CA GLU A 56 3.34 -3.85 9.04
C GLU A 56 4.53 -3.01 8.59
N LYS A 57 4.47 -2.50 7.35
CA LYS A 57 5.61 -1.81 6.73
C LYS A 57 5.13 -0.77 5.70
N ILE A 58 5.87 0.32 5.61
CA ILE A 58 5.75 1.30 4.55
C ILE A 58 7.14 1.53 3.95
N ASP A 59 7.27 1.33 2.64
CA ASP A 59 8.49 1.61 1.88
C ASP A 59 8.23 2.73 0.88
N VAL A 60 9.12 3.72 0.85
CA VAL A 60 9.08 4.79 -0.15
C VAL A 60 10.28 4.65 -1.08
N ASN A 61 10.02 4.70 -2.39
CA ASN A 61 11.01 4.52 -3.45
C ASN A 61 11.86 3.26 -3.25
N ARG A 62 11.21 2.11 -3.05
CA ARG A 62 11.86 0.81 -2.81
C ARG A 62 12.87 0.82 -1.64
N GLY A 63 12.60 1.64 -0.62
CA GLY A 63 13.43 1.77 0.58
C GLY A 63 14.56 2.81 0.46
N ASN A 64 14.66 3.54 -0.66
CA ASN A 64 15.67 4.59 -0.81
C ASN A 64 15.45 5.78 0.15
N CYS A 65 14.21 5.99 0.59
CA CYS A 65 13.91 6.99 1.60
C CYS A 65 13.90 6.38 3.00
N ARG A 66 14.62 7.00 3.93
CA ARG A 66 14.82 6.46 5.27
C ARG A 66 13.62 6.74 6.16
N ILE A 67 12.95 5.69 6.60
CA ILE A 67 11.85 5.79 7.55
C ILE A 67 12.31 6.37 8.89
N ASP A 68 11.57 7.34 9.40
CA ASP A 68 11.65 7.76 10.80
C ASP A 68 10.59 7.02 11.60
N ASN A 69 10.94 5.80 12.00
CA ASN A 69 10.02 4.89 12.67
C ASN A 69 10.03 5.09 14.20
N GLN A 70 10.54 6.21 14.72
CA GLN A 70 10.58 6.47 16.16
C GLN A 70 9.29 7.18 16.59
N LYS A 71 8.56 6.60 17.54
CA LYS A 71 7.30 7.19 18.02
C LYS A 71 7.54 8.46 18.86
N TYR A 72 8.66 8.49 19.59
CA TYR A 72 9.06 9.61 20.43
C TYR A 72 10.51 9.96 20.15
N LEU A 73 10.75 11.21 19.71
CA LEU A 73 12.10 11.75 19.58
C LEU A 73 12.75 11.76 20.98
N TYR A 74 13.95 11.17 21.09
CA TYR A 74 14.77 11.12 22.31
C TYR A 74 14.27 10.21 23.45
N SER A 75 13.29 9.33 23.19
CA SER A 75 12.87 8.35 24.19
C SER A 75 13.86 7.18 24.30
N SER A 76 14.24 6.83 25.52
CA SER A 76 15.00 5.60 25.82
C SER A 76 14.17 4.34 25.57
N ASN A 77 12.84 4.47 25.57
CA ASN A 77 11.93 3.41 25.16
C ASN A 77 11.89 3.37 23.64
N LYS A 78 12.37 2.26 23.06
CA LYS A 78 12.47 1.99 21.62
C LYS A 78 11.09 1.75 20.96
N GLU A 79 10.07 2.50 21.36
CA GLU A 79 8.74 2.41 20.75
C GLU A 79 8.79 2.88 19.29
N THR A 80 8.27 2.05 18.40
CA THR A 80 8.19 2.34 16.98
C THR A 80 6.79 2.77 16.56
N ILE A 81 6.70 3.53 15.45
CA ILE A 81 5.41 3.92 14.88
C ILE A 81 4.74 2.73 14.19
N LEU A 82 5.53 1.95 13.44
CA LEU A 82 5.14 0.70 12.80
C LEU A 82 5.79 -0.48 13.51
N PRO A 83 5.11 -1.64 13.59
CA PRO A 83 3.77 -1.88 13.05
C PRO A 83 2.65 -1.18 13.84
N ALA A 84 1.54 -0.85 13.18
CA ALA A 84 0.40 -0.15 13.78
C ALA A 84 -0.93 -0.85 13.46
N SER A 85 -1.72 -1.15 14.49
CA SER A 85 -3.10 -1.62 14.32
C SER A 85 -4.05 -0.43 14.26
N LEU A 86 -4.88 -0.38 13.22
CA LEU A 86 -5.82 0.69 12.94
C LEU A 86 -7.24 0.12 12.83
N ARG A 87 -8.20 0.84 13.39
CA ARG A 87 -9.64 0.64 13.16
C ARG A 87 -10.12 1.52 12.02
N TYR A 88 -11.35 1.30 11.57
CA TYR A 88 -11.97 2.09 10.50
C TYR A 88 -11.82 3.60 10.72
N GLY A 89 -11.23 4.30 9.75
CA GLY A 89 -10.98 5.74 9.81
C GLY A 89 -9.75 6.17 10.63
N GLU A 90 -9.14 5.28 11.43
CA GLU A 90 -7.89 5.58 12.12
C GLU A 90 -6.72 5.63 11.14
N SER A 91 -5.71 6.43 11.46
CA SER A 91 -4.57 6.66 10.58
C SER A 91 -3.24 6.57 11.31
N VAL A 92 -2.23 6.09 10.62
CA VAL A 92 -0.82 6.19 11.03
C VAL A 92 -0.09 7.14 10.09
N LYS A 93 0.75 8.01 10.66
CA LYS A 93 1.58 8.95 9.92
C LYS A 93 3.05 8.63 10.13
N VAL A 94 3.80 8.53 9.04
CA VAL A 94 5.24 8.24 9.07
C VAL A 94 5.99 9.20 8.16
N ASN A 95 7.11 9.72 8.64
CA ASN A 95 8.00 10.56 7.85
C ASN A 95 9.15 9.74 7.26
N PHE A 96 9.58 10.11 6.05
CA PHE A 96 10.70 9.50 5.34
C PHE A 96 11.71 10.57 4.93
N TYR A 97 12.92 10.49 5.47
CA TYR A 97 14.01 11.43 5.24
C TYR A 97 15.00 10.90 4.19
N ASN A 98 16.19 11.53 4.14
CA ASN A 98 17.26 11.28 3.18
C ASN A 98 17.06 11.96 1.81
N ASN A 99 16.73 13.26 1.81
CA ASN A 99 16.45 14.06 0.61
C ASN A 99 15.42 13.38 -0.32
N CYS A 100 14.29 12.99 0.27
CA CYS A 100 13.30 12.16 -0.39
C CYS A 100 12.22 12.99 -1.11
N VAL A 101 11.83 12.53 -2.30
CA VAL A 101 10.61 12.90 -3.02
C VAL A 101 9.95 11.60 -3.45
N ALA A 102 8.68 11.39 -3.12
CA ALA A 102 8.00 10.14 -3.40
C ALA A 102 7.66 10.00 -4.89
N SER A 103 8.15 8.93 -5.51
CA SER A 103 7.69 8.42 -6.81
C SER A 103 6.93 7.10 -6.67
N GLU A 104 7.21 6.35 -5.60
CA GLU A 104 6.53 5.11 -5.27
C GLU A 104 6.37 4.98 -3.75
N VAL A 105 5.20 4.53 -3.31
CA VAL A 105 4.92 4.13 -1.92
C VAL A 105 4.32 2.73 -1.94
N VAL A 106 4.89 1.83 -1.15
CA VAL A 106 4.37 0.46 -0.93
C VAL A 106 3.99 0.33 0.53
N VAL A 107 2.72 -0.02 0.79
CA VAL A 107 2.21 -0.31 2.13
C VAL A 107 1.92 -1.80 2.23
N THR A 108 2.52 -2.46 3.22
CA THR A 108 2.26 -3.86 3.54
C THR A 108 1.44 -3.94 4.81
N THR A 109 0.34 -4.68 4.78
CA THR A 109 -0.50 -4.98 5.94
C THR A 109 -0.69 -6.49 6.09
N ASP A 110 -1.35 -6.89 7.17
CA ASP A 110 -1.84 -8.26 7.40
C ASP A 110 -2.91 -8.71 6.39
N LYS A 111 -3.49 -7.79 5.62
CA LYS A 111 -4.53 -8.06 4.61
C LYS A 111 -4.05 -7.95 3.16
N GLY A 112 -2.78 -7.61 2.93
CA GLY A 112 -2.21 -7.51 1.59
C GLY A 112 -1.19 -6.38 1.45
N GLY A 113 -0.76 -6.14 0.22
CA GLY A 113 0.15 -5.05 -0.11
C GLY A 113 -0.42 -4.16 -1.20
N TRP A 114 -0.30 -2.84 -1.03
CA TRP A 114 -0.73 -1.84 -2.01
C TRP A 114 0.45 -1.00 -2.47
N ARG A 115 0.53 -0.79 -3.79
CA ARG A 115 1.55 0.03 -4.43
C ARG A 115 0.89 1.25 -5.05
N TYR A 116 1.44 2.42 -4.73
CA TYR A 116 1.02 3.71 -5.25
C TYR A 116 2.20 4.35 -5.97
N THR A 117 1.98 4.84 -7.18
CA THR A 117 2.99 5.52 -7.99
C THR A 117 2.57 6.95 -8.27
N TYR A 118 3.53 7.87 -8.25
CA TYR A 118 3.33 9.31 -8.42
C TYR A 118 4.26 9.80 -9.55
N HIS A 119 3.76 10.69 -10.41
CA HIS A 119 4.47 11.24 -11.57
C HIS A 119 4.69 12.74 -11.43
#